data_AF-A0A931TBE2-F1
#
_entry.id   AF-A0A931TBE2-F1
#
_cell.length_a   1.000
_cell.length_b   1.000
_cell.length_c   1.000
_cell.angle_alpha   90.00
_cell.angle_beta   90.00
_cell.angle_gamma   90.00
#
_symmetry.space_group_name_H-M   'P 1'
#
loop_
_entity.id
_entity.type
_entity.pdbx_description
1 polymer ?
#
loop_
_entity_poly.entity_id
_entity_poly.type
_entity_poly.pdbx_seq_one_letter_code
_entity_poly.pdbx_strand_id
1 'polypeptide(L)'
;MTSRRRLAMVVSSGALGVVLAGSAGAPAQPAAGQTLFADKQCARCHRSRGEPGMGPALEELKRPQGEMELAGRLWNHVPGMLTSLGQAGLQWPTVSAVEMASLMTYLGATGARDPKPDAAKGQTLVMRKGCLKCHSLRREGGRTQPDLAERRADYASPAAWAATMWTHTPRMAAAAAEQGIQYPRFAGDEMANLLAYLRQVSGAGPRTTGRSDR
;
A
#
# COMPACT_ATOMS: atom_id res chain seq x y z
N MET A 1 -21.88 -30.29 73.69
CA MET A 1 -20.67 -30.85 73.03
C MET A 1 -20.97 -31.08 71.56
N THR A 2 -20.06 -30.60 70.71
CA THR A 2 -19.85 -30.90 69.26
C THR A 2 -20.95 -30.56 68.24
N SER A 3 -20.93 -29.28 67.84
CA SER A 3 -21.35 -28.77 66.53
C SER A 3 -20.61 -29.48 65.38
N ARG A 4 -21.33 -29.97 64.36
CA ARG A 4 -20.77 -30.40 63.07
C ARG A 4 -21.36 -29.55 61.96
N ARG A 5 -20.65 -28.48 61.60
CA ARG A 5 -20.85 -27.72 60.35
C ARG A 5 -20.57 -28.65 59.17
N ARG A 6 -21.56 -28.85 58.29
CA ARG A 6 -21.34 -29.43 56.96
C ARG A 6 -21.13 -28.28 55.98
N LEU A 7 -19.91 -28.12 55.49
CA LEU A 7 -19.58 -27.25 54.37
C LEU A 7 -20.06 -27.93 53.08
N ALA A 8 -20.96 -27.30 52.34
CA ALA A 8 -21.30 -27.71 50.98
C ALA A 8 -20.30 -27.06 50.02
N MET A 9 -19.49 -27.87 49.33
CA MET A 9 -18.69 -27.41 48.19
C MET A 9 -19.61 -27.24 46.99
N VAL A 10 -19.73 -26.01 46.50
CA VAL A 10 -20.30 -25.72 45.18
C VAL A 10 -19.17 -25.85 44.17
N VAL A 11 -19.22 -26.90 43.34
CA VAL A 11 -18.32 -27.05 42.19
C VAL A 11 -18.97 -26.33 41.02
N SER A 12 -18.51 -25.12 40.74
CA SER A 12 -18.91 -24.35 39.55
C SER A 12 -18.08 -24.80 38.36
N SER A 13 -18.63 -25.70 37.55
CA SER A 13 -18.16 -25.95 36.18
C SER A 13 -18.75 -24.89 35.24
N GLY A 14 -17.92 -24.22 34.44
CA GLY A 14 -18.45 -23.27 33.45
C GLY A 14 -17.41 -22.52 32.62
N ALA A 15 -16.99 -23.16 31.53
CA ALA A 15 -16.51 -22.60 30.26
C ALA A 15 -15.36 -21.56 30.27
N LEU A 16 -14.14 -22.02 29.96
CA LEU A 16 -13.16 -21.17 29.27
C LEU A 16 -13.71 -20.85 27.87
N GLY A 17 -14.27 -19.66 27.71
CA GLY A 17 -14.51 -19.08 26.39
C GLY A 17 -13.16 -18.84 25.72
N VAL A 18 -12.83 -19.64 24.70
CA VAL A 18 -11.76 -19.30 23.76
C VAL A 18 -12.27 -18.09 22.98
N VAL A 19 -11.84 -16.90 23.39
CA VAL A 19 -11.99 -15.70 22.60
C VAL A 19 -11.05 -15.86 21.41
N LEU A 20 -11.61 -16.21 20.25
CA LEU A 20 -10.93 -16.07 18.98
C LEU A 20 -10.69 -14.58 18.77
N ALA A 21 -9.52 -14.10 19.22
CA ALA A 21 -9.02 -12.80 18.84
C ALA A 21 -8.96 -12.77 17.31
N GLY A 22 -9.81 -11.93 16.70
CA GLY A 22 -9.75 -11.66 15.28
C GLY A 22 -8.32 -11.27 14.92
N SER A 23 -7.76 -11.89 13.90
CA SER A 23 -6.43 -11.62 13.39
C SER A 23 -6.37 -10.18 12.88
N ALA A 24 -6.07 -9.24 13.77
CA ALA A 24 -5.35 -8.04 13.42
C ALA A 24 -4.14 -8.50 12.59
N GLY A 25 -4.06 -8.03 11.33
CA GLY A 25 -3.07 -8.51 10.36
C GLY A 25 -1.69 -8.62 11.00
N ALA A 26 -1.09 -9.80 10.90
CA ALA A 26 0.20 -10.08 11.51
C ALA A 26 1.20 -8.96 11.16
N PRO A 27 2.07 -8.55 12.10
CA PRO A 27 3.04 -7.50 11.85
C PRO A 27 3.87 -7.85 10.62
N ALA A 28 4.21 -6.83 9.83
CA ALA A 28 5.07 -6.98 8.68
C ALA A 28 6.41 -7.60 9.11
N GLN A 29 6.77 -8.73 8.49
CA GLN A 29 7.95 -9.49 8.86
C GLN A 29 8.94 -9.56 7.69
N PRO A 30 10.22 -9.21 7.88
CA PRO A 30 11.23 -9.29 6.82
C PRO A 30 11.34 -10.69 6.20
N ALA A 31 11.25 -11.75 7.01
CA ALA A 31 11.29 -13.13 6.54
C ALA A 31 10.08 -13.48 5.66
N ALA A 32 8.87 -13.06 6.05
CA ALA A 32 7.68 -13.22 5.22
C ALA A 32 7.81 -12.44 3.90
N GLY A 33 8.36 -11.22 3.94
CA GLY A 33 8.63 -10.44 2.75
C GLY A 33 9.64 -11.09 1.81
N GLN A 34 10.67 -11.74 2.35
CA GLN A 34 11.62 -12.53 1.56
C GLN A 34 10.95 -13.70 0.84
N THR A 35 10.14 -14.47 1.55
CA THR A 35 9.38 -15.59 0.97
C THR A 35 8.45 -15.09 -0.12
N LEU A 36 7.69 -14.02 0.16
CA LEU A 36 6.81 -13.39 -0.84
C LEU A 36 7.57 -12.89 -2.07
N PHE A 37 8.78 -12.36 -1.91
CA PHE A 37 9.60 -11.91 -3.03
C PHE A 37 9.99 -13.05 -3.97
N ALA A 38 10.22 -14.25 -3.42
CA ALA A 38 10.46 -15.46 -4.21
C ALA A 38 9.14 -16.00 -4.82
N ASP A 39 8.09 -16.14 -4.03
CA ASP A 39 6.81 -16.74 -4.42
C ASP A 39 6.07 -15.93 -5.48
N LYS A 40 6.12 -14.58 -5.36
CA LYS A 40 5.60 -13.64 -6.38
C LYS A 40 6.56 -13.48 -7.57
N GLN A 41 7.61 -14.28 -7.63
CA GLN A 41 8.59 -14.37 -8.72
C GLN A 41 9.42 -13.10 -8.97
N CYS A 42 9.45 -12.15 -8.03
CA CYS A 42 10.27 -10.94 -8.13
C CYS A 42 11.77 -11.29 -8.28
N ALA A 43 12.21 -12.36 -7.59
CA ALA A 43 13.57 -12.88 -7.66
C ALA A 43 13.99 -13.41 -9.04
N ARG A 44 13.07 -13.62 -9.99
CA ARG A 44 13.45 -14.04 -11.36
C ARG A 44 14.25 -12.96 -12.07
N CYS A 45 13.91 -11.69 -11.84
CA CYS A 45 14.53 -10.54 -12.49
C CYS A 45 15.45 -9.76 -11.55
N HIS A 46 15.06 -9.62 -10.28
CA HIS A 46 15.81 -8.90 -9.25
C HIS A 46 16.69 -9.87 -8.46
N ARG A 47 17.73 -10.38 -9.11
CA ARG A 47 18.68 -11.33 -8.50
C ARG A 47 19.73 -10.60 -7.68
N SER A 48 20.53 -11.35 -6.93
CA SER A 48 21.67 -10.79 -6.21
C SER A 48 22.69 -10.17 -7.16
N ARG A 49 23.43 -9.18 -6.67
CA ARG A 49 24.48 -8.51 -7.42
C ARG A 49 25.47 -9.52 -8.03
N GLY A 50 25.69 -9.41 -9.35
CA GLY A 50 26.57 -10.29 -10.11
C GLY A 50 25.86 -11.47 -10.78
N GLU A 51 24.63 -11.78 -10.37
CA GLU A 51 23.79 -12.77 -11.06
C GLU A 51 23.15 -12.16 -12.32
N PRO A 52 23.01 -12.93 -13.42
CA PRO A 52 22.35 -12.45 -14.63
C PRO A 52 20.85 -12.25 -14.36
N GLY A 53 20.39 -11.00 -14.36
CA GLY A 53 18.99 -10.62 -14.17
C GLY A 53 18.60 -9.42 -15.03
N MET A 54 17.32 -9.32 -15.40
CA MET A 54 16.81 -8.20 -16.22
C MET A 54 16.52 -6.94 -15.39
N GLY A 55 16.32 -7.08 -14.08
CA GLY A 55 16.04 -5.97 -13.17
C GLY A 55 17.30 -5.53 -12.41
N PRO A 56 17.24 -4.38 -11.72
CA PRO A 56 18.26 -3.99 -10.74
C PRO A 56 18.48 -5.10 -9.72
N ALA A 57 19.72 -5.23 -9.24
CA ALA A 57 20.07 -6.21 -8.23
C ALA A 57 19.26 -6.01 -6.95
N LEU A 58 18.88 -7.11 -6.29
CA LEU A 58 18.07 -7.10 -5.06
C LEU A 58 18.63 -6.14 -4.00
N GLU A 59 19.95 -6.09 -3.86
CA GLU A 59 20.64 -5.23 -2.90
C GLU A 59 20.43 -3.72 -3.20
N GLU A 60 20.10 -3.34 -4.44
CA GLU A 60 19.74 -1.96 -4.83
C GLU A 60 18.29 -1.61 -4.49
N LEU A 61 17.42 -2.63 -4.40
CA LEU A 61 16.06 -2.46 -3.91
C LEU A 61 16.04 -2.43 -2.38
N LYS A 62 16.81 -3.30 -1.72
CA LYS A 62 16.97 -3.41 -0.26
C LYS A 62 17.83 -2.28 0.29
N ARG A 63 17.28 -1.07 0.28
CA ARG A 63 17.93 0.13 0.82
C ARG A 63 17.05 0.82 1.86
N PRO A 64 17.65 1.54 2.82
CA PRO A 64 16.88 2.33 3.76
C PRO A 64 16.11 3.45 3.05
N GLN A 65 14.77 3.43 3.13
CA GLN A 65 13.89 4.35 2.39
C GLN A 65 12.52 4.53 3.06
N GLY A 66 11.72 5.49 2.59
CA GLY A 66 10.31 5.64 3.00
C GLY A 66 9.38 4.62 2.35
N GLU A 67 8.24 4.31 2.98
CA GLU A 67 7.19 3.46 2.38
C GLU A 67 6.59 4.12 1.14
N MET A 68 6.33 5.43 1.21
CA MET A 68 5.78 6.19 0.09
C MET A 68 6.83 6.47 -0.99
N GLU A 69 8.11 6.59 -0.63
CA GLU A 69 9.22 6.60 -1.61
C GLU A 69 9.26 5.29 -2.39
N LEU A 70 9.18 4.14 -1.69
CA LEU A 70 9.14 2.83 -2.33
C LEU A 70 7.89 2.67 -3.20
N ALA A 71 6.72 3.10 -2.73
CA ALA A 71 5.49 3.10 -3.55
C ALA A 71 5.66 3.90 -4.85
N GLY A 72 6.33 5.06 -4.79
CA GLY A 72 6.71 5.85 -5.97
C GLY A 72 7.66 5.12 -6.92
N ARG A 73 8.68 4.45 -6.38
CA ARG A 73 9.61 3.63 -7.19
C ARG A 73 8.88 2.47 -7.87
N LEU A 74 8.02 1.76 -7.15
CA LEU A 74 7.20 0.68 -7.70
C LEU A 74 6.31 1.19 -8.84
N TRP A 75 5.58 2.28 -8.62
CA TRP A 75 4.76 2.92 -9.65
C TRP A 75 5.56 3.22 -10.92
N ASN A 76 6.72 3.87 -10.78
CA ASN A 76 7.58 4.25 -11.89
C ASN A 76 8.16 3.05 -12.65
N HIS A 77 8.33 1.91 -11.95
CA HIS A 77 8.94 0.71 -12.51
C HIS A 77 7.96 -0.10 -13.37
N VAL A 78 6.65 0.08 -13.16
CA VAL A 78 5.59 -0.76 -13.77
C VAL A 78 5.69 -0.88 -15.29
N PRO A 79 5.83 0.19 -16.10
CA PRO A 79 5.88 0.03 -17.56
C PRO A 79 7.02 -0.89 -18.03
N GLY A 80 8.18 -0.80 -17.38
CA GLY A 80 9.32 -1.68 -17.65
C GLY A 80 9.05 -3.11 -17.21
N MET A 81 8.57 -3.31 -15.99
CA MET A 81 8.20 -4.64 -15.48
C MET A 81 7.11 -5.31 -16.32
N LEU A 82 6.10 -4.57 -16.76
CA LEU A 82 5.00 -5.08 -17.57
C LEU A 82 5.53 -5.61 -18.91
N THR A 83 6.44 -4.87 -19.54
CA THR A 83 7.12 -5.30 -20.77
C THR A 83 7.91 -6.59 -20.53
N SER A 84 8.74 -6.64 -19.48
CA SER A 84 9.56 -7.83 -19.19
C SER A 84 8.73 -9.05 -18.79
N LEU A 85 7.65 -8.88 -18.02
CA LEU A 85 6.75 -9.96 -17.66
C LEU A 85 6.04 -10.52 -18.90
N GLY A 86 5.57 -9.64 -19.79
CA GLY A 86 4.99 -10.05 -21.07
C GLY A 86 5.96 -10.86 -21.93
N GLN A 87 7.21 -10.41 -22.05
CA GLN A 87 8.27 -11.13 -22.77
C GLN A 87 8.59 -12.50 -22.14
N ALA A 88 8.51 -12.61 -20.82
CA ALA A 88 8.75 -13.84 -20.09
C ALA A 88 7.52 -14.77 -20.00
N GLY A 89 6.36 -14.38 -20.56
CA GLY A 89 5.11 -15.12 -20.45
C GLY A 89 4.57 -15.21 -19.02
N LEU A 90 4.91 -14.25 -18.17
CA LEU A 90 4.53 -14.21 -16.76
C LEU A 90 3.35 -13.29 -16.53
N GLN A 91 2.49 -13.66 -15.59
CA GLN A 91 1.37 -12.82 -15.17
C GLN A 91 1.82 -11.77 -14.16
N TRP A 92 1.14 -10.63 -14.16
CA TRP A 92 1.33 -9.61 -13.14
C TRP A 92 0.92 -10.16 -11.75
N PRO A 93 1.82 -10.16 -10.75
CA PRO A 93 1.52 -10.81 -9.48
C PRO A 93 0.51 -9.99 -8.67
N THR A 94 -0.44 -10.66 -8.03
CA THR A 94 -1.35 -10.04 -7.06
C THR A 94 -0.67 -9.90 -5.71
N VAL A 95 -0.82 -8.74 -5.06
CA VAL A 95 -0.22 -8.45 -3.75
C VAL A 95 -1.26 -7.74 -2.88
N SER A 96 -1.62 -8.36 -1.76
CA SER A 96 -2.50 -7.79 -0.73
C SER A 96 -1.78 -6.73 0.11
N ALA A 97 -2.53 -5.97 0.90
CA ALA A 97 -1.96 -4.96 1.80
C ALA A 97 -0.97 -5.54 2.83
N VAL A 98 -1.26 -6.73 3.38
CA VAL A 98 -0.39 -7.41 4.37
C VAL A 98 0.89 -7.93 3.71
N GLU A 99 0.76 -8.51 2.52
CA GLU A 99 1.92 -8.94 1.72
C GLU A 99 2.79 -7.74 1.33
N MET A 100 2.16 -6.63 0.90
CA MET A 100 2.87 -5.40 0.55
C MET A 100 3.62 -4.82 1.75
N ALA A 101 3.02 -4.80 2.94
CA ALA A 101 3.71 -4.33 4.15
C ALA A 101 4.96 -5.19 4.47
N SER A 102 4.86 -6.52 4.30
CA SER A 102 6.00 -7.43 4.48
C SER A 102 7.08 -7.23 3.42
N LEU A 103 6.69 -7.04 2.15
CA LEU A 103 7.62 -6.71 1.06
C LEU A 103 8.34 -5.38 1.31
N MET A 104 7.61 -4.32 1.70
CA MET A 104 8.19 -3.03 2.05
C MET A 104 9.23 -3.17 3.16
N THR A 105 8.89 -3.90 4.22
CA THR A 105 9.79 -4.18 5.34
C THR A 105 11.05 -4.93 4.88
N TYR A 106 10.88 -5.98 4.07
CA TYR A 106 12.00 -6.74 3.50
C TYR A 106 12.92 -5.88 2.61
N LEU A 107 12.34 -4.92 1.89
CA LEU A 107 13.06 -3.98 1.01
C LEU A 107 13.62 -2.75 1.76
N GLY A 108 13.52 -2.71 3.09
CA GLY A 108 14.10 -1.64 3.91
C GLY A 108 13.28 -0.35 3.95
N ALA A 109 12.01 -0.40 3.57
CA ALA A 109 11.07 0.70 3.70
C ALA A 109 10.47 0.78 5.11
N THR A 110 10.33 2.00 5.62
CA THR A 110 9.58 2.29 6.86
C THR A 110 8.93 3.66 6.77
N GLY A 111 7.68 3.77 7.25
CA GLY A 111 6.97 5.05 7.31
C GLY A 111 7.69 6.13 8.13
N ALA A 112 8.57 5.75 9.07
CA ALA A 112 9.38 6.71 9.83
C ALA A 112 10.36 7.52 8.97
N ARG A 113 10.66 7.05 7.75
CA ARG A 113 11.53 7.73 6.77
C ARG A 113 10.73 8.50 5.71
N ASP A 114 9.40 8.41 5.72
CA ASP A 114 8.60 9.18 4.78
C ASP A 114 8.71 10.68 5.10
N PRO A 115 8.83 11.54 4.07
CA PRO A 115 8.77 12.98 4.27
C PRO A 115 7.39 13.37 4.81
N LYS A 116 7.36 14.45 5.59
CA LYS A 116 6.09 15.02 6.07
C LYS A 116 5.20 15.35 4.86
N PRO A 117 3.98 14.78 4.75
CA PRO A 117 3.14 15.02 3.60
C PRO A 117 2.57 16.44 3.55
N ASP A 118 2.42 16.96 2.35
CA ASP A 118 1.83 18.26 2.00
C ASP A 118 0.70 18.05 0.98
N ALA A 119 -0.54 18.23 1.46
CA ALA A 119 -1.73 18.03 0.64
C ALA A 119 -1.91 19.12 -0.44
N ALA A 120 -1.37 20.32 -0.25
CA ALA A 120 -1.44 21.38 -1.28
C ALA A 120 -0.51 21.05 -2.46
N LYS A 121 0.67 20.50 -2.17
CA LYS A 121 1.50 19.88 -3.23
C LYS A 121 0.75 18.72 -3.89
N GLY A 122 0.11 17.86 -3.10
CA GLY A 122 -0.70 16.75 -3.62
C GLY A 122 -1.79 17.17 -4.60
N GLN A 123 -2.52 18.24 -4.30
CA GLN A 123 -3.50 18.86 -5.20
C GLN A 123 -2.86 19.24 -6.54
N THR A 124 -1.70 19.91 -6.47
CA THR A 124 -0.96 20.32 -7.66
C THR A 124 -0.54 19.12 -8.51
N LEU A 125 -0.16 18.01 -7.88
CA LEU A 125 0.23 16.78 -8.59
C LEU A 125 -0.92 16.17 -9.38
N VAL A 126 -2.13 16.13 -8.80
CA VAL A 126 -3.34 15.60 -9.47
C VAL A 126 -3.60 16.33 -10.80
N MET A 127 -3.40 17.65 -10.82
CA MET A 127 -3.55 18.46 -12.02
C MET A 127 -2.37 18.29 -12.97
N ARG A 128 -1.13 18.52 -12.49
CA ARG A 128 0.08 18.57 -13.34
C ARG A 128 0.45 17.22 -13.94
N LYS A 129 0.19 16.11 -13.24
CA LYS A 129 0.49 14.76 -13.72
C LYS A 129 -0.66 14.15 -14.53
N GLY A 130 -1.69 14.94 -14.84
CA GLY A 130 -2.75 14.55 -15.78
C GLY A 130 -3.74 13.50 -15.24
N CYS A 131 -3.83 13.30 -13.92
CA CYS A 131 -4.75 12.32 -13.32
C CYS A 131 -6.20 12.59 -13.73
N LEU A 132 -6.56 13.87 -13.86
CA LEU A 132 -7.90 14.33 -14.24
C LEU A 132 -8.25 14.13 -15.72
N LYS A 133 -7.35 13.59 -16.54
CA LYS A 133 -7.67 13.21 -17.92
C LYS A 133 -8.63 12.01 -17.97
N CYS A 134 -8.49 11.08 -17.01
CA CYS A 134 -9.31 9.88 -16.94
C CYS A 134 -10.20 9.84 -15.70
N HIS A 135 -9.67 10.28 -14.55
CA HIS A 135 -10.41 10.31 -13.30
C HIS A 135 -11.14 11.63 -13.11
N SER A 136 -12.24 11.60 -12.36
CA SER A 136 -12.83 12.80 -11.81
C SER A 136 -12.27 13.09 -10.42
N LEU A 137 -12.45 14.32 -9.98
CA LEU A 137 -12.24 14.75 -8.62
C LEU A 137 -13.46 15.60 -8.23
N ARG A 138 -14.26 15.11 -7.28
CA ARG A 138 -15.53 15.77 -6.89
C ARG A 138 -16.45 16.01 -8.10
N ARG A 139 -16.50 15.02 -9.00
CA ARG A 139 -17.30 14.94 -10.24
C ARG A 139 -16.85 15.88 -11.37
N GLU A 140 -15.69 16.51 -11.22
CA GLU A 140 -15.05 17.36 -12.22
C GLU A 140 -13.83 16.64 -12.84
N GLY A 141 -13.57 16.85 -14.14
CA GLY A 141 -12.51 16.16 -14.87
C GLY A 141 -13.01 14.97 -15.70
N GLY A 142 -12.12 14.01 -15.96
CA GLY A 142 -12.40 12.81 -16.74
C GLY A 142 -13.45 11.91 -16.07
N ARG A 143 -14.23 11.18 -16.87
CA ARG A 143 -15.32 10.31 -16.36
C ARG A 143 -15.13 8.84 -16.74
N THR A 144 -13.96 8.51 -17.25
CA THR A 144 -13.61 7.15 -17.69
C THR A 144 -13.23 6.25 -16.52
N GLN A 145 -12.75 6.82 -15.42
CA GLN A 145 -12.33 6.10 -14.22
C GLN A 145 -13.00 6.68 -12.95
N PRO A 146 -13.05 5.91 -11.85
CA PRO A 146 -13.71 6.34 -10.61
C PRO A 146 -13.19 7.66 -10.06
N ASP A 147 -14.04 8.35 -9.32
CA ASP A 147 -13.71 9.63 -8.71
C ASP A 147 -12.63 9.47 -7.64
N LEU A 148 -11.60 10.31 -7.67
CA LEU A 148 -10.50 10.29 -6.71
C LEU A 148 -10.93 10.78 -5.31
N ALA A 149 -12.02 11.55 -5.22
CA ALA A 149 -12.61 11.99 -3.96
C ALA A 149 -13.61 10.98 -3.36
N GLU A 150 -13.84 9.83 -4.00
CA GLU A 150 -14.58 8.75 -3.32
C GLU A 150 -13.81 8.25 -2.10
N ARG A 151 -14.54 7.96 -1.02
CA ARG A 151 -13.95 7.37 0.19
C ARG A 151 -13.49 5.95 -0.10
N ARG A 152 -12.21 5.69 0.14
CA ARG A 152 -11.62 4.36 -0.02
C ARG A 152 -10.81 3.97 1.22
N ALA A 153 -10.92 2.70 1.61
CA ALA A 153 -10.28 2.18 2.82
C ALA A 153 -8.75 2.08 2.68
N ASP A 154 -8.26 1.82 1.47
CA ASP A 154 -6.84 1.70 1.14
C ASP A 154 -6.08 3.03 1.32
N TYR A 155 -6.76 4.17 1.21
CA TYR A 155 -6.15 5.45 1.53
C TYR A 155 -5.60 5.49 2.96
N ALA A 156 -6.15 4.74 3.92
CA ALA A 156 -5.75 4.83 5.32
C ALA A 156 -4.32 4.29 5.61
N SER A 157 -3.75 3.46 4.73
CA SER A 157 -2.46 2.79 4.98
C SER A 157 -1.52 2.91 3.78
N PRO A 158 -0.23 3.27 3.97
CA PRO A 158 0.78 3.26 2.89
C PRO A 158 0.87 1.92 2.16
N ALA A 159 0.88 0.81 2.92
CA ALA A 159 0.95 -0.53 2.34
C ALA A 159 -0.34 -0.91 1.58
N ALA A 160 -1.51 -0.53 2.10
CA ALA A 160 -2.77 -0.78 1.41
C ALA A 160 -2.86 0.04 0.12
N TRP A 161 -2.49 1.33 0.18
CA TRP A 161 -2.39 2.18 -0.99
C TRP A 161 -1.43 1.62 -2.04
N ALA A 162 -0.21 1.23 -1.63
CA ALA A 162 0.77 0.66 -2.53
C ALA A 162 0.31 -0.67 -3.15
N ALA A 163 -0.40 -1.52 -2.40
CA ALA A 163 -1.02 -2.74 -2.92
C ALA A 163 -2.11 -2.44 -3.96
N THR A 164 -2.99 -1.46 -3.70
CA THR A 164 -3.97 -1.00 -4.69
C THR A 164 -3.28 -0.47 -5.93
N MET A 165 -2.27 0.40 -5.76
CA MET A 165 -1.52 0.95 -6.88
C MET A 165 -0.83 -0.14 -7.69
N TRP A 166 -0.16 -1.09 -7.03
CA TRP A 166 0.45 -2.25 -7.69
C TRP A 166 -0.56 -3.03 -8.56
N THR A 167 -1.80 -3.17 -8.10
CA THR A 167 -2.86 -3.84 -8.86
C THR A 167 -3.42 -2.96 -9.98
N HIS A 168 -3.47 -1.65 -9.77
CA HIS A 168 -4.08 -0.69 -10.68
C HIS A 168 -3.14 -0.27 -11.82
N THR A 169 -1.83 -0.24 -11.58
CA THR A 169 -0.82 0.36 -12.45
C THR A 169 -0.76 -0.26 -13.85
N PRO A 170 -0.91 -1.58 -14.11
CA PRO A 170 -0.91 -2.10 -15.48
C PRO A 170 -2.06 -1.54 -16.32
N ARG A 171 -3.25 -1.40 -15.72
CA ARG A 171 -4.42 -0.81 -16.39
C ARG A 171 -4.19 0.67 -16.70
N MET A 172 -3.62 1.42 -15.77
CA MET A 172 -3.31 2.83 -16.01
C MET A 172 -2.20 3.02 -17.05
N ALA A 173 -1.19 2.15 -17.06
CA ALA A 173 -0.13 2.18 -18.06
C ALA A 173 -0.67 1.90 -19.47
N ALA A 174 -1.52 0.87 -19.62
CA ALA A 174 -2.18 0.55 -20.88
C ALA A 174 -3.07 1.71 -21.36
N ALA A 175 -3.95 2.22 -20.49
CA ALA A 175 -4.84 3.34 -20.85
C ALA A 175 -4.06 4.63 -21.20
N ALA A 176 -2.93 4.89 -20.53
CA ALA A 176 -2.07 6.01 -20.85
C ALA A 176 -1.44 5.84 -22.25
N ALA A 177 -0.96 4.64 -22.58
CA ALA A 177 -0.40 4.34 -23.90
C ALA A 177 -1.45 4.48 -25.01
N GLU A 178 -2.65 3.93 -24.81
CA GLU A 178 -3.76 4.00 -25.77
C GLU A 178 -4.19 5.44 -26.08
N GLN A 179 -4.14 6.32 -25.08
CA GLN A 179 -4.57 7.72 -25.20
C GLN A 179 -3.41 8.69 -25.52
N GLY A 180 -2.20 8.18 -25.76
CA GLY A 180 -1.03 9.04 -25.99
C GLY A 180 -0.68 9.94 -24.79
N ILE A 181 -1.06 9.54 -23.58
CA ILE A 181 -0.78 10.24 -22.34
C ILE A 181 0.54 9.72 -21.77
N GLN A 182 1.43 10.62 -21.38
CA GLN A 182 2.62 10.24 -20.65
C GLN A 182 2.25 9.62 -19.29
N TYR A 183 2.67 8.37 -19.06
CA TYR A 183 2.52 7.72 -17.77
C TYR A 183 3.25 8.54 -16.69
N PRO A 184 2.55 8.99 -15.63
CA PRO A 184 3.13 9.92 -14.68
C PRO A 184 4.24 9.24 -13.89
N ARG A 185 5.27 10.01 -13.51
CA ARG A 185 6.36 9.53 -12.65
C ARG A 185 6.36 10.28 -11.33
N PHE A 186 6.69 9.62 -10.24
CA PHE A 186 6.78 10.20 -8.90
C PHE A 186 8.22 10.24 -8.40
N ALA A 187 8.62 11.31 -7.74
CA ALA A 187 9.93 11.46 -7.12
C ALA A 187 9.82 12.08 -5.72
N GLY A 188 10.76 11.75 -4.84
CA GLY A 188 10.84 12.35 -3.50
C GLY A 188 9.54 12.23 -2.71
N ASP A 189 8.99 13.38 -2.30
CA ASP A 189 7.79 13.49 -1.47
C ASP A 189 6.46 13.36 -2.25
N GLU A 190 6.50 13.26 -3.58
CA GLU A 190 5.30 13.40 -4.40
C GLU A 190 4.24 12.33 -4.12
N MET A 191 4.63 11.08 -3.88
CA MET A 191 3.65 10.01 -3.60
C MET A 191 3.01 10.20 -2.21
N ALA A 192 3.78 10.66 -1.21
CA ALA A 192 3.25 10.96 0.11
C ALA A 192 2.25 12.15 0.05
N ASN A 193 2.61 13.20 -0.69
CA ASN A 193 1.78 14.37 -0.92
C ASN A 193 0.48 14.01 -1.65
N LEU A 194 0.57 13.17 -2.69
CA LEU A 194 -0.60 12.67 -3.41
C LEU A 194 -1.57 11.95 -2.46
N LEU A 195 -1.08 10.97 -1.70
CA LEU A 195 -1.92 10.22 -0.77
C LEU A 195 -2.54 11.11 0.31
N ALA A 196 -1.80 12.09 0.81
CA ALA A 196 -2.32 13.06 1.78
C ALA A 196 -3.47 13.89 1.21
N TYR A 197 -3.33 14.36 -0.04
CA TYR A 197 -4.42 15.08 -0.71
C TYR A 197 -5.64 14.19 -0.93
N LEU A 198 -5.45 12.95 -1.41
CA LEU A 198 -6.53 12.00 -1.62
C LEU A 198 -7.30 11.68 -0.33
N ARG A 199 -6.60 11.54 0.80
CA ARG A 199 -7.23 11.42 2.13
C ARG A 199 -8.07 12.65 2.49
N GLN A 200 -7.53 13.85 2.24
CA GLN A 200 -8.21 15.11 2.54
C GLN A 200 -9.51 15.24 1.75
N VAL A 201 -9.47 15.03 0.43
CA VAL A 201 -10.64 15.23 -0.44
C VAL A 201 -11.70 14.14 -0.32
N SER A 202 -11.31 12.92 0.07
CA SER A 202 -12.22 11.79 0.29
C SER A 202 -12.86 11.75 1.68
N GLY A 203 -12.49 12.69 2.56
CA GLY A 203 -12.93 12.68 3.95
C GLY A 203 -12.43 11.45 4.71
N ALA A 204 -11.33 10.84 4.27
CA ALA A 204 -10.60 9.76 4.95
C ALA A 204 -9.42 10.29 5.80
N GLY A 205 -9.19 11.62 5.82
CA GLY A 205 -8.22 12.27 6.69
C GLY A 205 -8.68 12.32 8.16
N PRO A 206 -7.77 12.64 9.10
CA PRO A 206 -8.13 12.87 10.50
C PRO A 206 -9.22 13.96 10.55
N ARG A 207 -10.34 13.66 11.22
CA ARG A 207 -11.34 14.69 11.51
C ARG A 207 -10.68 15.71 12.43
N THR A 208 -10.29 16.86 11.89
CA THR A 208 -10.10 18.04 12.75
C THR A 208 -11.49 18.40 13.24
N THR A 209 -11.81 18.03 14.47
CA THR A 209 -12.95 18.60 15.19
C THR A 209 -12.66 20.09 15.31
N GLY A 210 -13.17 20.87 14.36
CA GLY A 210 -13.10 22.32 14.43
C GLY A 210 -13.79 22.75 15.71
N ARG A 211 -13.00 23.35 16.61
CA ARG A 211 -13.51 24.14 17.72
C ARG A 211 -14.34 25.27 17.12
N SER A 212 -15.65 25.20 17.34
CA SER A 212 -16.56 26.31 17.12
C SER A 212 -16.43 27.25 18.32
N ASP A 213 -15.54 28.23 18.24
CA ASP A 213 -15.62 29.39 19.13
C ASP A 213 -16.47 30.44 18.39
N ARG A 214 -17.70 30.60 18.86
CA ARG A 214 -18.44 31.87 18.76
C ARG A 214 -18.22 32.64 20.05
#